data_AF-A0A6A6XTW4-F1
#
_entry.id   AF-A0A6A6XTW4-F1
#
_cell.length_a   1.000
_cell.length_b   1.000
_cell.length_c   1.000
_cell.angle_alpha   90.00
_cell.angle_beta   90.00
_cell.angle_gamma   90.00
#
_symmetry.space_group_name_H-M   'P 1'
#
loop_
_entity.id
_entity.type
_entity.pdbx_description
1 polymer ?
#
loop_
_entity_poly.entity_id
_entity_poly.type
_entity_poly.pdbx_seq_one_letter_code
_entity_poly.pdbx_strand_id
1 'polypeptide(L)'
;MSRWTTAGGNYYHRPSIRALYTARGIATNATVQEQGVEYPGLPGGPPSVPVAPRLSLQQRKEAIKSAKPFSDFLTDSFHRQHDYLRISITERCNLRCLYCMPEEGVPLSPPAHLLTTPEIVYLSSLFVSQGVTKIRLTGGEPTVRRDVVPLMQSIGSLRAKGLRELALTTNGISLHRKLDSMVEAGLTGVNLSLDTLDPFQFQIMTRRKGFDAVMKCIDRILEMKKLGANLKLKVNCVVMRGLNERDIVPFVELGREKDLEVRFIEYMPFGGNKWSEGKMISFQEMLDIIRVKYPGLRSVPGHKNDTSKTFEVPGFVGKVGFITSMTSDFCGTCNRLRITGDGNLKVCLHGNDEVSLRDLLRKDNSGEPIDQEAFERIKQIEMDRREGILSDDTTLGWGERERELLEVIGAAVKRKAEKHADMGDLKNMTNRPMILIGG
;
A
#
# COMPACT_ATOMS: atom_id res chain seq x y z
N MET A 1 -63.65 12.20 8.86
CA MET A 1 -64.67 13.24 8.68
C MET A 1 -63.95 14.49 8.18
N SER A 2 -64.38 15.34 7.24
CA SER A 2 -65.47 15.41 6.26
C SER A 2 -65.19 16.72 5.48
N ARG A 3 -65.22 16.81 4.14
CA ARG A 3 -66.40 17.15 3.28
C ARG A 3 -67.07 18.50 3.67
N TRP A 4 -67.35 19.47 2.79
CA TRP A 4 -67.45 19.54 1.32
C TRP A 4 -67.15 20.97 0.74
N THR A 5 -66.48 21.05 -0.43
CA THR A 5 -66.65 21.92 -1.65
C THR A 5 -67.14 23.41 -1.55
N THR A 6 -67.41 24.22 -2.60
CA THR A 6 -67.65 24.12 -4.08
C THR A 6 -67.54 25.57 -4.67
N ALA A 7 -67.27 25.91 -5.96
CA ALA A 7 -66.94 25.21 -7.22
C ALA A 7 -66.36 26.20 -8.27
N GLY A 8 -65.80 25.70 -9.39
CA GLY A 8 -65.70 26.39 -10.70
C GLY A 8 -64.37 27.15 -11.01
N GLY A 9 -63.82 27.13 -12.24
CA GLY A 9 -64.08 26.22 -13.36
C GLY A 9 -63.85 26.81 -14.77
N ASN A 10 -62.81 26.38 -15.49
CA ASN A 10 -62.82 26.27 -16.96
C ASN A 10 -61.63 25.41 -17.49
N TYR A 11 -61.82 24.77 -18.64
CA TYR A 11 -60.83 23.92 -19.34
C TYR A 11 -60.55 24.47 -20.75
N TYR A 12 -59.37 24.19 -21.33
CA TYR A 12 -59.22 23.76 -22.73
C TYR A 12 -57.83 23.13 -23.00
N HIS A 13 -57.78 22.12 -23.87
CA HIS A 13 -56.56 21.41 -24.31
C HIS A 13 -56.08 21.87 -25.70
N ARG A 14 -54.77 21.74 -26.01
CA ARG A 14 -54.22 21.25 -27.31
C ARG A 14 -52.69 20.94 -27.22
N PRO A 15 -52.01 20.30 -28.22
CA PRO A 15 -51.19 19.12 -27.93
C PRO A 15 -49.75 19.11 -28.54
N SER A 16 -49.08 17.95 -28.46
CA SER A 16 -47.71 17.68 -28.94
C SER A 16 -47.61 17.22 -30.40
N ILE A 17 -46.54 17.62 -31.12
CA ILE A 17 -46.07 17.02 -32.39
C ILE A 17 -44.53 16.83 -32.35
N ARG A 18 -43.99 16.00 -33.26
CA ARG A 18 -42.66 15.35 -33.24
C ARG A 18 -41.63 16.03 -34.17
N ALA A 19 -40.38 16.04 -33.73
CA ALA A 19 -39.07 16.08 -34.44
C ALA A 19 -38.94 16.52 -35.92
N LEU A 20 -37.88 17.30 -36.20
CA LEU A 20 -37.15 17.31 -37.48
C LEU A 20 -35.65 17.64 -37.26
N TYR A 21 -34.76 17.05 -38.06
CA TYR A 21 -33.31 17.32 -38.09
C TYR A 21 -32.98 18.32 -39.21
N THR A 22 -31.98 19.17 -39.00
CA THR A 22 -31.11 19.70 -40.09
C THR A 22 -29.71 19.96 -39.56
N ALA A 23 -28.70 19.82 -40.42
CA ALA A 23 -27.31 20.13 -40.13
C ALA A 23 -26.81 21.25 -41.05
N ARG A 24 -25.90 22.09 -40.56
CA ARG A 24 -25.08 23.00 -41.37
C ARG A 24 -23.67 23.07 -40.78
N GLY A 25 -22.66 22.79 -41.61
CA GLY A 25 -21.27 23.16 -41.32
C GLY A 25 -20.96 24.54 -41.89
N ILE A 26 -19.88 25.17 -41.41
CA ILE A 26 -19.29 26.39 -41.96
C ILE A 26 -17.78 26.15 -42.12
N ALA A 27 -17.19 26.77 -43.13
CA ALA A 27 -15.86 26.43 -43.65
C ALA A 27 -14.70 27.22 -42.99
N THR A 28 -13.50 26.95 -43.47
CA THR A 28 -12.18 27.35 -42.94
C THR A 28 -11.71 28.75 -43.35
N ASN A 29 -10.76 29.26 -42.56
CA ASN A 29 -9.74 30.29 -42.89
C ASN A 29 -10.19 31.76 -43.05
N ALA A 30 -9.74 32.59 -42.11
CA ALA A 30 -9.30 33.96 -42.36
C ALA A 30 -8.11 34.27 -41.41
N THR A 31 -7.03 34.81 -41.93
CA THR A 31 -5.81 35.17 -41.17
C THR A 31 -5.78 36.66 -40.84
N VAL A 32 -5.40 37.01 -39.61
CA VAL A 32 -4.98 38.37 -39.22
C VAL A 32 -3.65 38.24 -38.47
N GLN A 33 -2.73 39.18 -38.70
CA GLN A 33 -1.35 39.10 -38.22
C GLN A 33 -1.22 39.67 -36.79
N GLU A 34 -0.51 38.95 -35.93
CA GLU A 34 0.07 39.53 -34.71
C GLU A 34 1.50 40.02 -35.02
N GLN A 35 1.83 41.25 -34.61
CA GLN A 35 3.22 41.72 -34.56
C GLN A 35 3.75 41.52 -33.13
N GLY A 36 4.42 40.39 -32.90
CA GLY A 36 5.05 40.03 -31.63
C GLY A 36 6.58 40.01 -31.74
N VAL A 37 7.25 40.74 -30.85
CA VAL A 37 8.71 40.95 -30.83
C VAL A 37 9.51 39.64 -30.82
N GLU A 38 10.49 39.52 -31.72
CA GLU A 38 11.45 38.41 -31.71
C GLU A 38 12.40 38.48 -30.50
N TYR A 39 12.60 37.33 -29.85
CA TYR A 39 13.68 37.12 -28.88
C TYR A 39 14.62 36.01 -29.41
N PRO A 40 15.96 36.18 -29.36
CA PRO A 40 16.89 35.16 -29.82
C PRO A 40 16.77 33.88 -28.98
N GLY A 41 16.68 32.74 -29.66
CA GLY A 41 16.21 31.49 -29.06
C GLY A 41 17.23 30.77 -28.16
N LEU A 42 16.72 30.19 -27.06
CA LEU A 42 17.42 29.20 -26.24
C LEU A 42 17.12 27.78 -26.76
N PRO A 43 18.13 26.96 -27.09
CA PRO A 43 17.92 25.59 -27.54
C PRO A 43 17.62 24.65 -26.34
N GLY A 44 16.35 24.40 -26.07
CA GLY A 44 15.95 23.47 -24.99
C GLY A 44 14.49 23.55 -24.59
N GLY A 45 13.58 23.04 -25.42
CA GLY A 45 12.21 22.77 -24.98
C GLY A 45 12.18 21.65 -23.92
N PRO A 46 11.24 21.68 -22.95
CA PRO A 46 11.14 20.61 -21.95
C PRO A 46 10.84 19.27 -22.64
N PRO A 47 11.48 18.16 -22.21
CA PRO A 47 11.31 16.86 -22.86
C PRO A 47 9.85 16.40 -22.74
N SER A 48 9.25 16.04 -23.87
CA SER A 48 7.87 15.56 -23.93
C SER A 48 7.75 14.21 -23.22
N VAL A 49 7.08 14.19 -22.07
CA VAL A 49 6.80 12.96 -21.33
C VAL A 49 6.01 12.00 -22.22
N PRO A 50 6.47 10.76 -22.47
CA PRO A 50 5.76 9.82 -23.31
C PRO A 50 4.38 9.47 -22.74
N VAL A 51 3.32 9.99 -23.36
CA VAL A 51 1.94 9.62 -23.03
C VAL A 51 1.75 8.16 -23.43
N ALA A 52 1.69 7.28 -22.43
CA ALA A 52 1.53 5.84 -22.64
C ALA A 52 0.31 5.57 -23.56
N PRO A 53 0.49 4.83 -24.67
CA PRO A 53 -0.53 4.72 -25.71
C PRO A 53 -1.82 4.12 -25.15
N ARG A 54 -2.95 4.81 -25.37
CA ARG A 54 -4.27 4.34 -24.96
C ARG A 54 -4.66 3.13 -25.80
N LEU A 55 -4.36 1.92 -25.30
CA LEU A 55 -4.73 0.64 -25.91
C LEU A 55 -6.17 0.66 -26.42
N SER A 56 -6.36 0.21 -27.66
CA SER A 56 -7.68 0.13 -28.30
C SER A 56 -8.60 -0.86 -27.57
N LEU A 57 -9.92 -0.78 -27.79
CA LEU A 57 -10.85 -1.75 -27.21
C LEU A 57 -10.57 -3.20 -27.66
N GLN A 58 -9.98 -3.36 -28.84
CA GLN A 58 -9.57 -4.65 -29.38
C GLN A 58 -8.30 -5.16 -28.70
N GLN A 59 -7.25 -4.34 -28.62
CA GLN A 59 -6.02 -4.65 -27.87
C GLN A 59 -6.30 -4.97 -26.39
N ARG A 60 -7.28 -4.30 -25.76
CA ARG A 60 -7.72 -4.62 -24.39
C ARG A 60 -8.40 -5.99 -24.30
N LYS A 61 -9.27 -6.34 -25.26
CA LYS A 61 -9.91 -7.66 -25.32
C LYS A 61 -8.89 -8.76 -25.56
N GLU A 62 -7.92 -8.53 -26.45
CA GLU A 62 -6.82 -9.44 -26.73
C GLU A 62 -5.91 -9.62 -25.51
N ALA A 63 -5.52 -8.53 -24.82
CA ALA A 63 -4.76 -8.59 -23.57
C ALA A 63 -5.51 -9.25 -22.40
N ILE A 64 -6.85 -9.16 -22.35
CA ILE A 64 -7.68 -9.91 -21.40
C ILE A 64 -7.73 -11.40 -21.77
N LYS A 65 -7.77 -11.73 -23.07
CA LYS A 65 -7.83 -13.11 -23.57
C LYS A 65 -6.47 -13.84 -23.52
N SER A 66 -5.36 -13.10 -23.53
CA SER A 66 -3.99 -13.62 -23.40
C SER A 66 -3.37 -13.46 -22.01
N ALA A 67 -4.05 -12.77 -21.08
CA ALA A 67 -3.65 -12.74 -19.69
C ALA A 67 -3.63 -14.16 -19.12
N LYS A 68 -2.47 -14.58 -18.57
CA LYS A 68 -2.42 -15.79 -17.76
C LYS A 68 -3.41 -15.64 -16.59
N PRO A 69 -4.18 -16.68 -16.25
CA PRO A 69 -5.06 -16.63 -15.09
C PRO A 69 -4.24 -16.32 -13.82
N PHE A 70 -4.87 -15.64 -12.88
CA PHE A 70 -4.27 -15.40 -11.56
C PHE A 70 -4.02 -16.74 -10.87
N SER A 71 -2.86 -16.91 -10.22
CA SER A 71 -2.40 -18.22 -9.77
C SER A 71 -3.26 -18.85 -8.67
N ASP A 72 -3.52 -20.15 -8.80
CA ASP A 72 -4.14 -20.97 -7.76
C ASP A 72 -3.27 -21.08 -6.49
N PHE A 73 -1.95 -20.90 -6.61
CA PHE A 73 -1.06 -20.81 -5.44
C PHE A 73 -1.25 -19.52 -4.63
N LEU A 74 -1.85 -18.48 -5.22
CA LEU A 74 -2.19 -17.22 -4.54
C LEU A 74 -3.71 -17.04 -4.35
N THR A 75 -4.50 -18.09 -4.56
CA THR A 75 -5.96 -18.07 -4.35
C THR A 75 -6.31 -19.00 -3.19
N ASP A 76 -7.09 -18.50 -2.23
CA ASP A 76 -7.48 -19.29 -1.05
C ASP A 76 -8.82 -20.03 -1.20
N SER A 77 -9.16 -20.80 -0.18
CA SER A 77 -10.38 -21.61 -0.06
C SER A 77 -11.69 -20.79 -0.04
N PHE A 78 -11.60 -19.46 -0.01
CA PHE A 78 -12.72 -18.51 -0.12
C PHE A 78 -12.69 -17.73 -1.44
N HIS A 79 -11.90 -18.22 -2.42
CA HIS A 79 -11.67 -17.62 -3.73
C HIS A 79 -11.11 -16.19 -3.69
N ARG A 80 -10.47 -15.78 -2.58
CA ARG A 80 -9.79 -14.48 -2.48
C ARG A 80 -8.42 -14.58 -3.16
N GLN A 81 -8.23 -13.77 -4.19
CA GLN A 81 -6.96 -13.63 -4.92
C GLN A 81 -6.03 -12.67 -4.15
N HIS A 82 -4.84 -13.13 -3.76
CA HIS A 82 -3.92 -12.39 -2.90
C HIS A 82 -2.87 -11.59 -3.69
N ASP A 83 -3.31 -10.53 -4.37
CA ASP A 83 -2.47 -9.71 -5.27
C ASP A 83 -1.59 -8.65 -4.56
N TYR A 84 -1.58 -8.61 -3.22
CA TYR A 84 -0.91 -7.59 -2.42
C TYR A 84 0.06 -8.20 -1.39
N LEU A 85 1.35 -8.13 -1.69
CA LEU A 85 2.44 -8.56 -0.82
C LEU A 85 2.97 -7.40 0.06
N ARG A 86 3.25 -7.70 1.32
CA ARG A 86 4.04 -6.85 2.23
C ARG A 86 5.37 -7.54 2.56
N ILE A 87 6.49 -6.83 2.49
CA ILE A 87 7.80 -7.38 2.82
C ILE A 87 8.43 -6.52 3.93
N SER A 88 8.80 -7.17 5.02
CA SER A 88 9.56 -6.57 6.13
C SER A 88 11.05 -6.63 5.82
N ILE A 89 11.69 -5.53 5.41
CA ILE A 89 13.07 -5.55 4.90
C ILE A 89 14.14 -5.30 5.97
N THR A 90 13.76 -5.01 7.22
CA THR A 90 14.66 -4.72 8.35
C THR A 90 13.89 -4.78 9.67
N GLU A 91 14.53 -5.22 10.75
CA GLU A 91 14.01 -5.09 12.12
C GLU A 91 14.38 -3.75 12.76
N ARG A 92 15.47 -3.13 12.30
CA ARG A 92 16.00 -1.87 12.85
C ARG A 92 14.98 -0.75 12.68
N CYS A 93 14.75 0.00 13.75
CA CYS A 93 13.93 1.21 13.78
C CYS A 93 14.69 2.34 14.49
N ASN A 94 14.56 3.57 13.97
CA ASN A 94 15.07 4.80 14.57
C ASN A 94 14.13 5.40 15.63
N LEU A 95 12.91 4.88 15.78
CA LEU A 95 11.93 5.24 16.81
C LEU A 95 11.75 4.15 17.87
N ARG A 96 11.06 4.46 18.96
CA ARG A 96 10.73 3.56 20.07
C ARG A 96 9.27 3.78 20.53
N CYS A 97 8.33 3.69 19.58
CA CYS A 97 6.95 4.12 19.80
C CYS A 97 6.21 3.28 20.86
N LEU A 98 5.47 3.95 21.75
CA LEU A 98 4.86 3.36 22.96
C LEU A 98 4.02 2.09 22.73
N TYR A 99 3.36 1.99 21.57
CA TYR A 99 2.48 0.87 21.21
C TYR A 99 3.16 -0.23 20.36
N CYS A 100 4.45 -0.06 20.03
CA CYS A 100 5.16 -0.84 19.01
C CYS A 100 6.50 -1.41 19.50
N MET A 101 7.26 -0.67 20.32
CA MET A 101 8.58 -1.08 20.80
C MET A 101 8.82 -0.58 22.24
N PRO A 102 9.48 -1.37 23.12
CA PRO A 102 10.01 -0.88 24.40
C PRO A 102 11.06 0.24 24.19
N GLU A 103 11.53 0.86 25.27
CA GLU A 103 12.33 2.10 25.25
C GLU A 103 13.79 1.83 24.85
N GLU A 104 14.38 0.85 25.53
CA GLU A 104 15.62 0.16 25.26
C GLU A 104 15.67 -0.33 23.79
N GLY A 105 14.53 -0.75 23.24
CA GLY A 105 14.42 -1.41 21.94
C GLY A 105 14.41 -2.92 22.06
N VAL A 106 14.59 -3.60 20.93
CA VAL A 106 14.54 -5.06 20.86
C VAL A 106 15.91 -5.64 20.51
N PRO A 107 16.27 -6.84 21.01
CA PRO A 107 17.37 -7.61 20.44
C PRO A 107 17.14 -7.78 18.93
N LEU A 108 18.17 -7.54 18.13
CA LEU A 108 18.12 -7.69 16.67
C LEU A 108 18.61 -9.07 16.27
N SER A 109 17.95 -9.70 15.31
CA SER A 109 18.38 -10.95 14.72
C SER A 109 19.79 -10.83 14.12
N PRO A 110 20.64 -11.87 14.20
CA PRO A 110 21.91 -11.94 13.47
C PRO A 110 21.69 -11.66 11.97
N PRO A 111 22.64 -11.02 11.26
CA PRO A 111 22.50 -10.77 9.83
C PRO A 111 22.20 -12.02 9.01
N ALA A 112 22.79 -13.16 9.39
CA ALA A 112 22.53 -14.46 8.77
C ALA A 112 21.07 -14.93 8.90
N HIS A 113 20.31 -14.50 9.92
CA HIS A 113 18.90 -14.89 10.08
C HIS A 113 17.93 -14.02 9.25
N LEU A 114 18.40 -12.92 8.65
CA LEU A 114 17.58 -11.99 7.88
C LEU A 114 17.66 -12.26 6.37
N LEU A 115 16.62 -11.86 5.64
CA LEU A 115 16.60 -11.94 4.17
C LEU A 115 17.59 -10.94 3.52
N THR A 116 18.43 -11.46 2.62
CA THR A 116 19.34 -10.67 1.79
C THR A 116 18.59 -9.86 0.73
N THR A 117 19.26 -8.92 0.05
CA THR A 117 18.65 -8.22 -1.10
C THR A 117 18.31 -9.18 -2.25
N PRO A 118 19.23 -10.07 -2.70
CA PRO A 118 18.89 -11.09 -3.69
C PRO A 118 17.68 -11.96 -3.33
N GLU A 119 17.58 -12.43 -2.08
CA GLU A 119 16.44 -13.24 -1.62
C GLU A 119 15.12 -12.46 -1.67
N ILE A 120 15.12 -11.18 -1.25
CA ILE A 120 13.93 -10.32 -1.36
C ILE A 120 13.56 -10.07 -2.83
N VAL A 121 14.54 -9.88 -3.71
CA VAL A 121 14.31 -9.64 -5.15
C VAL A 121 13.77 -10.91 -5.83
N TYR A 122 14.30 -12.09 -5.51
CA TYR A 122 13.77 -13.36 -5.99
C TYR A 122 12.32 -13.56 -5.55
N LEU A 123 12.04 -13.47 -4.24
CA LEU A 123 10.67 -13.61 -3.71
C LEU A 123 9.72 -12.58 -4.32
N SER A 124 10.17 -11.33 -4.50
CA SER A 124 9.39 -10.30 -5.19
C SER A 124 9.07 -10.70 -6.64
N SER A 125 10.04 -11.24 -7.38
CA SER A 125 9.83 -11.71 -8.76
C SER A 125 8.90 -12.92 -8.82
N LEU A 126 9.00 -13.85 -7.86
CA LEU A 126 8.13 -15.03 -7.77
C LEU A 126 6.69 -14.63 -7.49
N PHE A 127 6.44 -13.84 -6.44
CA PHE A 127 5.08 -13.39 -6.14
C PHE A 127 4.46 -12.56 -7.28
N VAL A 128 5.25 -11.73 -7.98
CA VAL A 128 4.78 -10.99 -9.17
C VAL A 128 4.44 -11.93 -10.34
N SER A 129 5.23 -12.98 -10.61
CA SER A 129 4.92 -13.93 -11.70
C SER A 129 3.63 -14.71 -11.48
N GLN A 130 3.24 -14.92 -10.22
CA GLN A 130 1.97 -15.54 -9.81
C GLN A 130 0.76 -14.58 -9.78
N GLY A 131 0.98 -13.27 -9.95
CA GLY A 131 -0.08 -12.26 -10.07
C GLY A 131 -0.07 -11.13 -9.04
N VAL A 132 0.91 -11.03 -8.12
CA VAL A 132 1.00 -9.88 -7.20
C VAL A 132 1.21 -8.59 -7.99
N THR A 133 0.21 -7.71 -7.98
CA THR A 133 0.28 -6.41 -8.64
C THR A 133 0.84 -5.32 -7.72
N LYS A 134 1.00 -5.61 -6.42
CA LYS A 134 1.30 -4.61 -5.38
C LYS A 134 2.28 -5.14 -4.34
N ILE A 135 3.47 -4.52 -4.27
CA ILE A 135 4.47 -4.78 -3.24
C ILE A 135 4.56 -3.56 -2.30
N ARG A 136 4.57 -3.81 -0.99
CA ARG A 136 4.78 -2.79 0.02
C ARG A 136 5.94 -3.14 0.94
N LEU A 137 6.96 -2.27 0.97
CA LEU A 137 8.10 -2.41 1.87
C LEU A 137 7.78 -1.82 3.24
N THR A 138 8.14 -2.58 4.29
CA THR A 138 7.92 -2.30 5.71
C THR A 138 9.13 -2.78 6.52
N GLY A 139 9.04 -2.77 7.85
CA GLY A 139 10.06 -3.34 8.73
C GLY A 139 9.80 -2.93 10.17
N GLY A 140 10.88 -2.65 10.90
CA GLY A 140 10.94 -1.50 11.79
C GLY A 140 10.79 -0.22 10.95
N GLU A 141 11.90 0.41 10.57
CA GLU A 141 11.90 1.54 9.64
C GLU A 141 12.66 1.20 8.34
N PRO A 142 11.99 0.98 7.19
CA PRO A 142 12.67 0.60 5.96
C PRO A 142 13.70 1.64 5.47
N THR A 143 13.51 2.94 5.75
CA THR A 143 14.48 3.97 5.32
C THR A 143 15.84 3.89 6.05
N VAL A 144 15.96 3.16 7.18
CA VAL A 144 17.28 2.91 7.82
C VAL A 144 18.05 1.73 7.22
N ARG A 145 17.45 0.91 6.33
CA ARG A 145 18.21 -0.07 5.55
C ARG A 145 19.15 0.67 4.59
N ARG A 146 20.43 0.23 4.55
CA ARG A 146 21.51 0.92 3.81
C ARG A 146 21.23 0.93 2.31
N ASP A 147 20.98 -0.26 1.76
CA ASP A 147 20.75 -0.59 0.35
C ASP A 147 19.27 -0.49 -0.09
N VAL A 148 18.43 0.24 0.66
CA VAL A 148 16.98 0.32 0.37
C VAL A 148 16.65 0.90 -1.01
N VAL A 149 17.49 1.80 -1.54
CA VAL A 149 17.28 2.37 -2.89
C VAL A 149 17.64 1.36 -3.98
N PRO A 150 18.84 0.73 -3.99
CA PRO A 150 19.14 -0.42 -4.86
C PRO A 150 18.06 -1.52 -4.81
N LEU A 151 17.64 -1.94 -3.61
CA LEU A 151 16.58 -2.93 -3.44
C LEU A 151 15.25 -2.47 -4.10
N MET A 152 14.88 -1.20 -3.95
CA MET A 152 13.69 -0.64 -4.61
C MET A 152 13.86 -0.55 -6.13
N GLN A 153 15.05 -0.28 -6.66
CA GLN A 153 15.32 -0.28 -8.10
C GLN A 153 15.17 -1.71 -8.68
N SER A 154 15.74 -2.71 -8.02
CA SER A 154 15.59 -4.12 -8.41
C SER A 154 14.13 -4.57 -8.39
N ILE A 155 13.35 -4.23 -7.35
CA ILE A 155 11.91 -4.54 -7.29
C ILE A 155 11.12 -3.71 -8.32
N GLY A 156 11.51 -2.46 -8.57
CA GLY A 156 10.91 -1.58 -9.58
C GLY A 156 11.03 -2.14 -11.00
N SER A 157 12.11 -2.86 -11.32
CA SER A 157 12.26 -3.56 -12.61
C SER A 157 11.15 -4.58 -12.89
N LEU A 158 10.53 -5.15 -11.85
CA LEU A 158 9.45 -6.13 -11.96
C LEU A 158 8.15 -5.54 -12.52
N ARG A 159 8.11 -4.22 -12.80
CA ARG A 159 7.06 -3.59 -13.62
C ARG A 159 6.92 -4.26 -14.99
N ALA A 160 8.03 -4.67 -15.60
CA ALA A 160 8.03 -5.43 -16.85
C ALA A 160 7.38 -6.83 -16.71
N LYS A 161 7.29 -7.37 -15.49
CA LYS A 161 6.65 -8.66 -15.16
C LYS A 161 5.21 -8.51 -14.62
N GLY A 162 4.68 -7.29 -14.50
CA GLY A 162 3.30 -7.02 -14.08
C GLY A 162 3.12 -6.25 -12.77
N LEU A 163 4.20 -5.89 -12.05
CA LEU A 163 4.10 -5.06 -10.85
C LEU A 163 3.52 -3.67 -11.18
N ARG A 164 2.45 -3.26 -10.50
CA ARG A 164 1.75 -1.98 -10.72
C ARG A 164 2.07 -0.94 -9.64
N GLU A 165 1.98 -1.34 -8.38
CA GLU A 165 2.27 -0.47 -7.23
C GLU A 165 3.48 -0.99 -6.44
N LEU A 166 4.54 -0.18 -6.37
CA LEU A 166 5.57 -0.28 -5.35
C LEU A 166 5.30 0.80 -4.29
N ALA A 167 5.20 0.42 -3.02
CA ALA A 167 4.81 1.31 -1.94
C ALA A 167 5.70 1.16 -0.69
N LEU A 168 5.76 2.20 0.13
CA LEU A 168 6.56 2.26 1.35
C LEU A 168 5.67 2.53 2.57
N THR A 169 5.96 1.90 3.72
CA THR A 169 5.43 2.32 5.03
C THR A 169 6.59 2.78 5.92
N THR A 170 6.55 4.00 6.44
CA THR A 170 7.69 4.63 7.11
C THR A 170 7.23 5.70 8.10
N ASN A 171 8.04 6.02 9.11
CA ASN A 171 7.86 7.21 9.95
C ASN A 171 8.31 8.53 9.28
N GLY A 172 8.86 8.49 8.08
CA GLY A 172 9.19 9.67 7.27
C GLY A 172 10.49 10.40 7.65
N ILE A 173 11.03 10.23 8.87
CA ILE A 173 12.17 11.01 9.40
C ILE A 173 13.39 10.97 8.46
N SER A 174 13.70 9.82 7.86
CA SER A 174 14.79 9.69 6.87
C SER A 174 14.33 9.55 5.42
N LEU A 175 13.03 9.63 5.14
CA LEU A 175 12.51 9.49 3.77
C LEU A 175 12.89 10.67 2.89
N HIS A 176 12.81 11.92 3.38
CA HIS A 176 13.08 13.12 2.58
C HIS A 176 14.47 13.16 1.92
N ARG A 177 15.47 12.45 2.48
CA ARG A 177 16.84 12.33 1.92
C ARG A 177 17.02 11.23 0.86
N LYS A 178 15.98 10.42 0.64
CA LYS A 178 15.98 9.27 -0.30
C LYS A 178 14.81 9.32 -1.27
N LEU A 179 13.91 10.29 -1.14
CA LEU A 179 12.59 10.27 -1.76
C LEU A 179 12.66 10.37 -3.29
N ASP A 180 13.49 11.26 -3.83
CA ASP A 180 13.64 11.44 -5.28
C ASP A 180 14.15 10.15 -5.95
N SER A 181 15.24 9.56 -5.43
CA SER A 181 15.75 8.26 -5.92
C SER A 181 14.82 7.07 -5.66
N MET A 182 13.91 7.17 -4.68
CA MET A 182 12.84 6.19 -4.51
C MET A 182 11.73 6.35 -5.55
N VAL A 183 11.43 7.57 -5.99
CA VAL A 183 10.49 7.85 -7.09
C VAL A 183 11.07 7.40 -8.43
N GLU A 184 12.36 7.65 -8.68
CA GLU A 184 13.11 7.09 -9.81
C GLU A 184 13.08 5.56 -9.81
N ALA A 185 13.21 4.93 -8.63
CA ALA A 185 13.02 3.48 -8.44
C ALA A 185 11.54 3.01 -8.59
N GLY A 186 10.61 3.91 -8.94
CA GLY A 186 9.22 3.58 -9.22
C GLY A 186 8.29 3.52 -8.02
N LEU A 187 8.60 4.19 -6.90
CA LEU A 187 7.69 4.39 -5.77
C LEU A 187 6.40 5.10 -6.22
N THR A 188 5.25 4.51 -5.89
CA THR A 188 3.91 5.01 -6.23
C THR A 188 3.02 5.35 -5.02
N GLY A 189 3.49 5.11 -3.80
CA GLY A 189 2.72 5.49 -2.62
C GLY A 189 3.44 5.32 -1.29
N VAL A 190 3.24 6.30 -0.42
CA VAL A 190 3.80 6.37 0.93
C VAL A 190 2.66 6.28 1.94
N ASN A 191 2.69 5.25 2.80
CA ASN A 191 2.00 5.30 4.08
C ASN A 191 2.97 5.89 5.10
N LEU A 192 2.76 7.13 5.50
CA LEU A 192 3.55 7.78 6.53
C LEU A 192 2.88 7.55 7.89
N SER A 193 3.60 7.05 8.88
CA SER A 193 3.12 6.90 10.26
C SER A 193 3.38 8.18 11.05
N LEU A 194 2.31 8.84 11.51
CA LEU A 194 2.36 10.05 12.32
C LEU A 194 1.09 10.09 13.19
N ASP A 195 1.25 9.94 14.50
CA ASP A 195 0.14 9.73 15.43
C ASP A 195 -0.34 11.01 16.15
N THR A 196 0.32 12.15 15.95
CA THR A 196 -0.05 13.45 16.55
C THR A 196 0.53 14.60 15.72
N LEU A 197 -0.09 15.79 15.77
CA LEU A 197 0.41 17.02 15.15
C LEU A 197 1.12 17.95 16.15
N ASP A 198 1.20 17.57 17.43
CA ASP A 198 1.95 18.27 18.47
C ASP A 198 3.41 17.76 18.53
N PRO A 199 4.44 18.62 18.38
CA PRO A 199 5.85 18.20 18.39
C PRO A 199 6.34 17.60 19.73
N PHE A 200 5.77 18.01 20.87
CA PHE A 200 6.10 17.47 22.19
C PHE A 200 5.43 16.11 22.38
N GLN A 201 4.16 16.00 22.00
CA GLN A 201 3.44 14.73 22.02
C GLN A 201 4.07 13.71 21.07
N PHE A 202 4.60 14.14 19.92
CA PHE A 202 5.39 13.30 19.03
C PHE A 202 6.62 12.74 19.75
N GLN A 203 7.35 13.57 20.50
CA GLN A 203 8.51 13.11 21.26
C GLN A 203 8.12 12.13 22.37
N ILE A 204 6.96 12.31 23.02
CA ILE A 204 6.43 11.38 24.03
C ILE A 204 6.03 10.04 23.38
N MET A 205 5.21 10.08 22.32
CA MET A 205 4.68 8.87 21.68
C MET A 205 5.74 8.04 20.97
N THR A 206 6.79 8.66 20.44
CA THR A 206 7.87 7.98 19.68
C THR A 206 9.18 7.80 20.45
N ARG A 207 9.29 8.44 21.63
CA ARG A 207 10.48 8.59 22.48
C ARG A 207 11.71 9.22 21.79
N ARG A 208 11.53 9.91 20.66
CA ARG A 208 12.62 10.53 19.88
C ARG A 208 12.16 11.85 19.25
N LYS A 209 13.11 12.73 18.94
CA LYS A 209 12.85 13.90 18.08
C LYS A 209 12.74 13.47 16.63
N GLY A 210 11.98 14.22 15.83
CA GLY A 210 11.81 13.92 14.40
C GLY A 210 10.70 14.67 13.67
N PHE A 211 9.73 15.22 14.40
CA PHE A 211 8.52 15.87 13.85
C PHE A 211 8.76 16.75 12.61
N ASP A 212 9.69 17.70 12.67
CA ASP A 212 9.98 18.62 11.56
C ASP A 212 10.46 17.91 10.30
N ALA A 213 11.19 16.80 10.44
CA ALA A 213 11.65 15.97 9.33
C ALA A 213 10.50 15.13 8.73
N VAL A 214 9.50 14.79 9.53
CA VAL A 214 8.25 14.14 9.07
C VAL A 214 7.39 15.14 8.29
N MET A 215 7.20 16.36 8.82
CA MET A 215 6.42 17.40 8.16
C MET A 215 7.08 17.86 6.85
N LYS A 216 8.40 18.10 6.83
CA LYS A 216 9.16 18.34 5.59
C LYS A 216 9.00 17.21 4.57
N CYS A 217 8.87 15.96 5.02
CA CYS A 217 8.62 14.84 4.12
C CYS A 217 7.19 14.83 3.56
N ILE A 218 6.17 15.19 4.36
CA ILE A 218 4.79 15.36 3.88
C ILE A 218 4.75 16.45 2.79
N ASP A 219 5.35 17.60 3.07
CA ASP A 219 5.29 18.76 2.17
C ASP A 219 6.10 18.54 0.88
N ARG A 220 7.27 17.88 0.94
CA ARG A 220 8.01 17.46 -0.28
C ARG A 220 7.23 16.46 -1.13
N ILE A 221 6.52 15.50 -0.52
CA ILE A 221 5.69 14.56 -1.30
C ILE A 221 4.54 15.31 -1.99
N LEU A 222 3.92 16.29 -1.32
CA LEU A 222 2.86 17.11 -1.90
C LEU A 222 3.37 18.04 -3.02
N GLU A 223 4.58 18.57 -2.88
CA GLU A 223 5.29 19.33 -3.93
C GLU A 223 5.51 18.44 -5.17
N MET A 224 6.10 17.25 -4.99
CA MET A 224 6.34 16.31 -6.09
C MET A 224 5.03 15.90 -6.79
N LYS A 225 3.92 15.72 -6.05
CA LYS A 225 2.59 15.49 -6.63
C LYS A 225 2.11 16.67 -7.49
N LYS A 226 2.30 17.92 -7.04
CA LYS A 226 1.98 19.13 -7.83
C LYS A 226 2.83 19.22 -9.10
N LEU A 227 4.06 18.72 -9.07
CA LEU A 227 4.96 18.58 -10.22
C LEU A 227 4.65 17.35 -11.11
N GLY A 228 3.57 16.62 -10.84
CA GLY A 228 3.08 15.51 -11.67
C GLY A 228 3.55 14.10 -11.26
N ALA A 229 4.30 13.94 -10.15
CA ALA A 229 4.69 12.63 -9.67
C ALA A 229 3.48 11.81 -9.20
N ASN A 230 3.33 10.59 -9.72
CA ASN A 230 2.23 9.67 -9.41
C ASN A 230 2.39 9.01 -8.02
N LEU A 231 2.35 9.82 -6.97
CA LEU A 231 2.50 9.43 -5.57
C LEU A 231 1.16 9.49 -4.82
N LYS A 232 0.79 8.38 -4.20
CA LYS A 232 -0.32 8.31 -3.23
C LYS A 232 0.22 8.55 -1.82
N LEU A 233 0.06 9.74 -1.27
CA LEU A 233 0.39 10.04 0.13
C LEU A 233 -0.80 9.69 1.04
N LYS A 234 -0.54 8.87 2.06
CA LYS A 234 -1.52 8.51 3.08
C LYS A 234 -0.87 8.59 4.46
N VAL A 235 -1.45 9.35 5.38
CA VAL A 235 -0.96 9.49 6.77
C VAL A 235 -1.73 8.52 7.65
N ASN A 236 -1.06 7.62 8.34
CA ASN A 236 -1.64 6.66 9.26
C ASN A 236 -1.41 7.12 10.71
N CYS A 237 -2.47 7.23 11.50
CA CYS A 237 -2.48 7.59 12.91
C CYS A 237 -3.18 6.49 13.72
N VAL A 238 -2.49 5.90 14.71
CA VAL A 238 -3.09 4.97 15.68
C VAL A 238 -3.70 5.77 16.83
N VAL A 239 -5.02 5.72 16.98
CA VAL A 239 -5.73 6.55 17.96
C VAL A 239 -5.84 5.81 19.29
N MET A 240 -5.39 6.46 20.36
CA MET A 240 -5.31 5.95 21.72
C MET A 240 -5.90 6.98 22.70
N ARG A 241 -6.84 6.54 23.53
CA ARG A 241 -7.49 7.37 24.56
C ARG A 241 -6.49 7.76 25.66
N GLY A 242 -6.55 9.02 26.09
CA GLY A 242 -5.61 9.65 27.01
C GLY A 242 -4.27 10.03 26.37
N LEU A 243 -4.15 10.04 25.03
CA LEU A 243 -2.90 10.34 24.33
C LEU A 243 -3.10 11.30 23.15
N ASN A 244 -3.90 10.95 22.15
CA ASN A 244 -3.95 11.65 20.86
C ASN A 244 -5.36 11.79 20.27
N GLU A 245 -6.42 11.54 21.03
CA GLU A 245 -7.80 11.78 20.56
C GLU A 245 -8.06 13.25 20.20
N ARG A 246 -7.36 14.17 20.86
CA ARG A 246 -7.37 15.61 20.56
C ARG A 246 -6.84 15.94 19.17
N ASP A 247 -6.00 15.09 18.59
CA ASP A 247 -5.40 15.28 17.27
C ASP A 247 -6.33 14.85 16.13
N ILE A 248 -7.44 14.14 16.39
CA ILE A 248 -8.38 13.65 15.36
C ILE A 248 -8.86 14.80 14.45
N VAL A 249 -9.39 15.88 15.03
CA VAL A 249 -9.90 17.03 14.25
C VAL A 249 -8.76 17.83 13.59
N PRO A 250 -7.64 18.15 14.25
CA PRO A 250 -6.43 18.68 13.61
C PRO A 250 -5.93 17.87 12.41
N PHE A 251 -5.96 16.53 12.48
CA PHE A 251 -5.61 15.68 11.35
C PHE A 251 -6.63 15.77 10.21
N VAL A 252 -7.93 15.87 10.49
CA VAL A 252 -8.92 16.15 9.42
C VAL A 252 -8.62 17.51 8.76
N GLU A 253 -8.33 18.56 9.54
CA GLU A 253 -7.95 19.89 9.03
C GLU A 253 -6.68 19.86 8.16
N LEU A 254 -5.69 19.00 8.46
CA LEU A 254 -4.50 18.83 7.62
C LEU A 254 -4.86 18.47 6.16
N GLY A 255 -5.96 17.75 5.96
CA GLY A 255 -6.48 17.39 4.63
C GLY A 255 -7.27 18.48 3.91
N ARG A 256 -7.48 19.68 4.50
CA ARG A 256 -8.29 20.75 3.89
C ARG A 256 -7.78 21.15 2.50
N GLU A 257 -6.49 21.49 2.41
CA GLU A 257 -5.84 21.97 1.18
C GLU A 257 -4.79 20.99 0.63
N LYS A 258 -4.47 19.93 1.38
CA LYS A 258 -3.42 18.96 1.04
C LYS A 258 -4.04 17.68 0.48
N ASP A 259 -3.64 17.30 -0.74
CA ASP A 259 -3.99 16.03 -1.37
C ASP A 259 -3.27 14.85 -0.70
N LEU A 260 -3.82 14.45 0.45
CA LEU A 260 -3.44 13.28 1.22
C LEU A 260 -4.67 12.60 1.84
N GLU A 261 -4.54 11.32 2.17
CA GLU A 261 -5.55 10.57 2.92
C GLU A 261 -5.07 10.35 4.35
N VAL A 262 -5.67 11.02 5.33
CA VAL A 262 -5.49 10.67 6.74
C VAL A 262 -6.26 9.39 7.03
N ARG A 263 -5.66 8.47 7.77
CA ARG A 263 -6.32 7.27 8.26
C ARG A 263 -6.13 7.05 9.74
N PHE A 264 -7.24 7.06 10.46
CA PHE A 264 -7.30 6.65 11.85
C PHE A 264 -7.37 5.12 11.93
N ILE A 265 -6.65 4.56 12.89
CA ILE A 265 -6.53 3.11 13.11
C ILE A 265 -6.94 2.81 14.54
N GLU A 266 -7.87 1.89 14.73
CA GLU A 266 -8.30 1.42 16.05
C GLU A 266 -7.12 0.74 16.77
N TYR A 267 -6.80 1.18 17.99
CA TYR A 267 -5.72 0.58 18.77
C TYR A 267 -6.02 -0.88 19.10
N MET A 268 -5.14 -1.78 18.64
CA MET A 268 -5.34 -3.23 18.59
C MET A 268 -4.24 -4.00 19.35
N PRO A 269 -4.53 -5.21 19.88
CA PRO A 269 -3.56 -6.02 20.60
C PRO A 269 -2.49 -6.57 19.66
N PHE A 270 -1.24 -6.59 20.14
CA PHE A 270 -0.09 -7.23 19.49
C PHE A 270 0.82 -7.83 20.56
N GLY A 271 1.58 -8.88 20.22
CA GLY A 271 2.62 -9.41 21.09
C GLY A 271 3.53 -8.31 21.62
N GLY A 272 3.65 -8.22 22.95
CA GLY A 272 4.49 -7.24 23.65
C GLY A 272 3.91 -5.82 23.80
N ASN A 273 2.74 -5.48 23.23
CA ASN A 273 2.12 -4.18 23.48
C ASN A 273 1.22 -4.20 24.74
N LYS A 274 1.23 -3.10 25.52
CA LYS A 274 0.42 -2.97 26.75
C LYS A 274 -1.03 -2.55 26.41
N TRP A 275 -1.68 -3.35 25.55
CA TRP A 275 -3.04 -3.09 25.08
C TRP A 275 -4.07 -3.24 26.20
N SER A 276 -5.09 -2.40 26.13
CA SER A 276 -6.20 -2.37 27.06
C SER A 276 -7.38 -1.70 26.37
N GLU A 277 -8.55 -2.34 26.41
CA GLU A 277 -9.80 -1.90 25.79
C GLU A 277 -10.15 -0.44 26.10
N GLY A 278 -9.99 0.01 27.36
CA GLY A 278 -10.23 1.41 27.75
C GLY A 278 -9.32 2.46 27.09
N LYS A 279 -8.23 2.06 26.43
CA LYS A 279 -7.38 2.94 25.59
C LYS A 279 -7.76 2.91 24.11
N MET A 280 -8.60 1.98 23.68
CA MET A 280 -9.13 1.99 22.32
C MET A 280 -10.17 3.10 22.20
N ILE A 281 -10.23 3.72 21.03
CA ILE A 281 -11.37 4.53 20.59
C ILE A 281 -11.91 3.86 19.33
N SER A 282 -13.21 3.61 19.32
CA SER A 282 -13.90 2.96 18.20
C SER A 282 -14.02 3.87 16.99
N PHE A 283 -14.17 3.27 15.81
CA PHE A 283 -14.55 3.99 14.59
C PHE A 283 -15.77 4.89 14.78
N GLN A 284 -16.79 4.46 15.51
CA GLN A 284 -18.01 5.25 15.71
C GLN A 284 -17.73 6.50 16.55
N GLU A 285 -17.01 6.38 17.66
CA GLU A 285 -16.57 7.54 18.45
C GLU A 285 -15.70 8.51 17.64
N MET A 286 -14.72 8.00 16.87
CA MET A 286 -13.87 8.85 16.02
C MET A 286 -14.68 9.57 14.94
N LEU A 287 -15.68 8.90 14.35
CA LEU A 287 -16.58 9.46 13.35
C LEU A 287 -17.46 10.56 13.94
N ASP A 288 -17.98 10.36 15.15
CA ASP A 288 -18.87 11.32 15.81
C ASP A 288 -18.11 12.54 16.36
N ILE A 289 -16.88 12.37 16.87
CA ILE A 289 -15.95 13.47 17.18
C ILE A 289 -15.75 14.39 15.96
N ILE A 290 -15.59 13.82 14.76
CA ILE A 290 -15.42 14.60 13.53
C ILE A 290 -16.74 15.26 13.12
N ARG A 291 -17.87 14.57 13.25
CA ARG A 291 -19.21 15.09 12.90
C ARG A 291 -19.65 16.30 13.73
N VAL A 292 -19.21 16.43 14.98
CA VAL A 292 -19.47 17.62 15.82
C VAL A 292 -18.97 18.90 15.13
N LYS A 293 -17.86 18.84 14.39
CA LYS A 293 -17.35 19.97 13.60
C LYS A 293 -17.76 19.93 12.12
N TYR A 294 -17.95 18.73 11.56
CA TYR A 294 -18.28 18.53 10.14
C TYR A 294 -19.52 17.62 9.98
N PRO A 295 -20.75 18.12 10.24
CA PRO A 295 -21.96 17.32 10.10
C PRO A 295 -22.20 16.84 8.66
N GLY A 296 -21.62 17.51 7.66
CA GLY A 296 -21.64 17.10 6.25
C GLY A 296 -20.64 16.01 5.85
N LEU A 297 -19.88 15.42 6.79
CA LEU A 297 -18.94 14.33 6.52
C LEU A 297 -19.68 13.11 5.92
N ARG A 298 -19.33 12.74 4.68
CA ARG A 298 -20.02 11.67 3.93
C ARG A 298 -19.08 10.53 3.53
N SER A 299 -19.61 9.32 3.46
CA SER A 299 -18.89 8.13 3.01
C SER A 299 -18.59 8.19 1.51
N VAL A 300 -17.44 7.69 1.11
CA VAL A 300 -16.98 7.57 -0.29
C VAL A 300 -16.96 6.09 -0.65
N PRO A 301 -17.55 5.66 -1.79
CA PRO A 301 -17.45 4.29 -2.26
C PRO A 301 -15.98 3.85 -2.40
N GLY A 302 -15.59 2.81 -1.64
CA GLY A 302 -14.26 2.23 -1.68
C GLY A 302 -14.06 1.29 -2.88
N HIS A 303 -12.81 0.88 -3.10
CA HIS A 303 -12.48 -0.16 -4.07
C HIS A 303 -12.64 -1.57 -3.48
N LYS A 304 -12.68 -2.59 -4.36
CA LYS A 304 -12.58 -4.00 -3.94
C LYS A 304 -11.31 -4.20 -3.10
N ASN A 305 -11.44 -4.87 -1.96
CA ASN A 305 -10.37 -5.17 -0.99
C ASN A 305 -9.80 -3.93 -0.24
N ASP A 306 -10.47 -2.77 -0.24
CA ASP A 306 -10.00 -1.62 0.55
C ASP A 306 -10.06 -1.89 2.07
N THR A 307 -8.95 -1.58 2.76
CA THR A 307 -8.79 -1.87 4.19
C THR A 307 -9.21 -0.72 5.10
N SER A 308 -9.88 0.29 4.55
CA SER A 308 -10.28 1.51 5.25
C SER A 308 -11.61 2.03 4.71
N LYS A 309 -12.55 2.32 5.60
CA LYS A 309 -13.81 2.99 5.25
C LYS A 309 -13.50 4.46 4.98
N THR A 310 -13.62 4.91 3.73
CA THR A 310 -13.21 6.26 3.32
C THR A 310 -14.38 7.24 3.37
N PHE A 311 -14.11 8.45 3.83
CA PHE A 311 -15.03 9.57 3.98
C PHE A 311 -14.38 10.86 3.43
N GLU A 312 -15.21 11.84 3.11
CA GLU A 312 -14.78 13.17 2.69
C GLU A 312 -15.61 14.26 3.39
N VAL A 313 -14.94 15.37 3.72
CA VAL A 313 -15.59 16.61 4.17
C VAL A 313 -15.83 17.47 2.91
N PRO A 314 -17.06 17.96 2.66
CA PRO A 314 -17.33 18.84 1.53
C PRO A 314 -16.39 20.06 1.50
N GLY A 315 -15.73 20.28 0.37
CA GLY A 315 -14.77 21.37 0.17
C GLY A 315 -13.32 21.06 0.59
N PHE A 316 -13.02 19.86 1.11
CA PHE A 316 -11.64 19.44 1.41
C PHE A 316 -11.03 18.72 0.19
N VAL A 317 -9.72 18.92 -0.03
CA VAL A 317 -8.95 18.25 -1.09
C VAL A 317 -8.59 16.81 -0.67
N GLY A 318 -8.15 16.65 0.57
CA GLY A 318 -7.80 15.37 1.17
C GLY A 318 -8.99 14.58 1.69
N LYS A 319 -8.73 13.35 2.13
CA LYS A 319 -9.76 12.39 2.58
C LYS A 319 -9.45 11.80 3.96
N VAL A 320 -10.49 11.29 4.61
CA VAL A 320 -10.41 10.65 5.94
C VAL A 320 -10.80 9.19 5.80
N GLY A 321 -9.95 8.26 6.21
CA GLY A 321 -10.27 6.84 6.25
C GLY A 321 -10.22 6.29 7.68
N PHE A 322 -10.95 5.21 7.92
CA PHE A 322 -10.95 4.50 9.20
C PHE A 322 -10.62 3.03 8.98
N ILE A 323 -9.54 2.55 9.60
CA ILE A 323 -9.16 1.14 9.63
C ILE A 323 -9.80 0.52 10.87
N THR A 324 -10.96 -0.11 10.66
CA THR A 324 -11.76 -0.79 11.68
C THR A 324 -11.19 -2.17 12.03
N SER A 325 -9.97 -2.20 12.56
CA SER A 325 -9.25 -3.44 12.92
C SER A 325 -9.90 -4.25 14.04
N MET A 326 -10.84 -3.66 14.81
CA MET A 326 -11.42 -4.29 16.00
C MET A 326 -12.96 -4.27 16.00
N THR A 327 -13.63 -3.22 15.50
CA THR A 327 -15.10 -3.09 15.57
C THR A 327 -15.86 -3.58 14.34
N SER A 328 -15.20 -3.71 13.19
CA SER A 328 -15.83 -4.11 11.93
C SER A 328 -14.76 -4.52 10.94
N ASP A 329 -14.38 -5.79 10.98
CA ASP A 329 -13.27 -6.30 10.20
C ASP A 329 -13.56 -6.29 8.68
N PHE A 330 -12.51 -6.61 7.92
CA PHE A 330 -12.51 -6.60 6.45
C PHE A 330 -11.77 -7.84 5.91
N CYS A 331 -11.69 -8.92 6.69
CA CYS A 331 -10.99 -10.15 6.30
C CYS A 331 -11.67 -10.90 5.15
N GLY A 332 -12.99 -10.80 5.01
CA GLY A 332 -13.73 -11.33 3.85
C GLY A 332 -13.26 -10.81 2.47
N THR A 333 -12.53 -9.67 2.43
CA THR A 333 -11.91 -9.14 1.19
C THR A 333 -10.38 -9.00 1.28
N CYS A 334 -9.72 -9.63 2.27
CA CYS A 334 -8.30 -9.41 2.57
C CYS A 334 -7.34 -10.16 1.61
N ASN A 335 -6.98 -9.52 0.50
CA ASN A 335 -6.00 -9.94 -0.52
C ASN A 335 -4.51 -9.88 -0.10
N ARG A 336 -4.20 -9.84 1.20
CA ARG A 336 -2.88 -9.43 1.71
C ARG A 336 -2.05 -10.59 2.25
N LEU A 337 -0.80 -10.69 1.82
CA LEU A 337 0.22 -11.58 2.39
C LEU A 337 1.37 -10.77 2.99
N ARG A 338 2.11 -11.35 3.95
CA ARG A 338 3.27 -10.70 4.59
C ARG A 338 4.46 -11.67 4.63
N ILE A 339 5.63 -11.18 4.22
CA ILE A 339 6.93 -11.81 4.51
C ILE A 339 7.61 -11.01 5.64
N THR A 340 8.14 -11.69 6.65
CA THR A 340 8.85 -11.10 7.80
C THR A 340 10.33 -10.85 7.49
N GLY A 341 11.08 -10.23 8.42
CA GLY A 341 12.51 -9.90 8.21
C GLY A 341 13.41 -11.12 8.06
N ASP A 342 13.03 -12.19 8.77
CA ASP A 342 13.56 -13.55 8.75
C ASP A 342 12.96 -14.43 7.63
N GLY A 343 12.11 -13.89 6.77
CA GLY A 343 11.58 -14.58 5.59
C GLY A 343 10.50 -15.64 5.85
N ASN A 344 9.83 -15.58 7.00
CA ASN A 344 8.61 -16.34 7.24
C ASN A 344 7.40 -15.71 6.54
N LEU A 345 6.57 -16.55 5.90
CA LEU A 345 5.31 -16.15 5.27
C LEU A 345 4.18 -16.19 6.31
N LYS A 346 3.52 -15.04 6.50
CA LYS A 346 2.26 -14.92 7.25
C LYS A 346 1.10 -14.59 6.31
N VAL A 347 0.09 -15.46 6.30
CA VAL A 347 -1.14 -15.26 5.50
C VAL A 347 -2.22 -14.44 6.23
N CYS A 348 -2.12 -14.35 7.56
CA CYS A 348 -2.92 -13.52 8.45
C CYS A 348 -2.00 -12.73 9.40
N LEU A 349 -2.48 -11.59 9.92
CA LEU A 349 -1.75 -10.81 10.91
C LEU A 349 -1.81 -11.44 12.31
N HIS A 350 -2.91 -12.15 12.62
CA HIS A 350 -3.16 -12.81 13.90
C HIS A 350 -3.15 -14.36 13.82
N GLY A 351 -2.35 -14.92 12.90
CA GLY A 351 -2.17 -16.37 12.78
C GLY A 351 -0.82 -16.80 13.33
N ASN A 352 -0.77 -17.95 14.00
CA ASN A 352 0.49 -18.54 14.49
C ASN A 352 1.17 -19.43 13.44
N ASP A 353 0.41 -19.92 12.45
CA ASP A 353 0.93 -20.55 11.24
C ASP A 353 1.83 -19.59 10.46
N GLU A 354 3.12 -19.93 10.40
CA GLU A 354 4.14 -19.31 9.56
C GLU A 354 4.90 -20.42 8.82
N VAL A 355 5.45 -20.12 7.64
CA VAL A 355 6.37 -21.05 6.96
C VAL A 355 7.59 -20.30 6.44
N SER A 356 8.79 -20.82 6.71
CA SER A 356 10.05 -20.18 6.36
C SER A 356 10.36 -20.34 4.87
N LEU A 357 10.12 -19.29 4.10
CA LEU A 357 10.58 -19.23 2.71
C LEU A 357 12.11 -19.05 2.66
N ARG A 358 12.71 -18.41 3.67
CA ARG A 358 14.17 -18.23 3.80
C ARG A 358 14.91 -19.57 3.78
N ASP A 359 14.46 -20.54 4.57
CA ASP A 359 15.21 -21.78 4.73
C ASP A 359 15.05 -22.71 3.52
N LEU A 360 13.87 -22.70 2.90
CA LEU A 360 13.64 -23.33 1.58
C LEU A 360 14.48 -22.70 0.47
N LEU A 361 14.67 -21.39 0.48
CA LEU A 361 15.58 -20.71 -0.47
C LEU A 361 17.05 -21.13 -0.32
N ARG A 362 17.48 -21.41 0.91
CA ARG A 362 18.91 -21.63 1.23
C ARG A 362 19.33 -23.09 1.30
N LYS A 363 18.36 -24.02 1.20
CA LYS A 363 18.54 -25.49 1.13
C LYS A 363 19.76 -25.89 0.29
N ASP A 364 19.83 -25.43 -0.95
CA ASP A 364 20.91 -25.77 -1.91
C ASP A 364 22.07 -24.74 -1.91
N ASN A 365 22.09 -23.84 -0.93
CA ASN A 365 23.22 -22.96 -0.55
C ASN A 365 23.74 -23.34 0.85
N SER A 366 23.59 -24.61 1.25
CA SER A 366 24.01 -25.17 2.55
C SER A 366 23.38 -24.49 3.78
N GLY A 367 22.23 -23.83 3.63
CA GLY A 367 21.59 -23.02 4.68
C GLY A 367 22.10 -21.57 4.79
N GLU A 368 23.18 -21.23 4.09
CA GLU A 368 23.81 -19.91 4.18
C GLU A 368 23.06 -18.82 3.38
N PRO A 369 23.18 -17.53 3.76
CA PRO A 369 22.57 -16.43 3.03
C PRO A 369 23.01 -16.35 1.56
N ILE A 370 22.06 -16.13 0.65
CA ILE A 370 22.34 -15.95 -0.77
C ILE A 370 22.78 -14.50 -1.00
N ASP A 371 24.07 -14.29 -1.23
CA ASP A 371 24.63 -13.02 -1.69
C ASP A 371 24.43 -12.79 -3.20
N GLN A 372 24.99 -11.69 -3.73
CA GLN A 372 24.81 -11.33 -5.14
C GLN A 372 25.51 -12.33 -6.09
N GLU A 373 26.69 -12.84 -5.73
CA GLU A 373 27.44 -13.77 -6.56
C GLU A 373 26.76 -15.15 -6.55
N ALA A 374 26.34 -15.63 -5.38
CA ALA A 374 25.51 -16.83 -5.25
C ALA A 374 24.23 -16.72 -6.08
N PHE A 375 23.53 -15.60 -6.01
CA PHE A 375 22.32 -15.37 -6.80
C PHE A 375 22.59 -15.39 -8.31
N GLU A 376 23.67 -14.76 -8.76
CA GLU A 376 24.08 -14.74 -10.16
C GLU A 376 24.51 -16.13 -10.66
N ARG A 377 25.25 -16.90 -9.86
CA ARG A 377 25.61 -18.30 -10.17
C ARG A 377 24.35 -19.18 -10.33
N ILE A 378 23.42 -19.17 -9.38
CA ILE A 378 22.20 -20.00 -9.46
C ILE A 378 21.29 -19.52 -10.62
N LYS A 379 21.24 -18.21 -10.89
CA LYS A 379 20.52 -17.64 -12.04
C LYS A 379 21.15 -18.09 -13.38
N GLN A 380 22.47 -18.13 -13.50
CA GLN A 380 23.15 -18.54 -14.72
C GLN A 380 22.87 -20.03 -15.01
N ILE A 381 22.98 -20.91 -14.00
CA ILE A 381 22.67 -22.34 -14.13
C ILE A 381 21.21 -22.56 -14.60
N GLU A 382 20.26 -21.74 -14.11
CA GLU A 382 18.86 -21.76 -14.57
C GLU A 382 18.68 -21.25 -16.02
N MET A 383 19.54 -20.36 -16.51
CA MET A 383 19.56 -19.97 -17.93
C MET A 383 20.19 -21.06 -18.81
N ASP A 384 21.33 -21.61 -18.40
CA ASP A 384 22.06 -22.66 -19.13
C ASP A 384 21.19 -23.91 -19.32
N ARG A 385 20.38 -24.30 -18.32
CA ARG A 385 19.33 -25.33 -18.46
C ARG A 385 18.30 -24.99 -19.54
N ARG A 386 17.76 -23.76 -19.52
CA ARG A 386 16.70 -23.31 -20.45
C ARG A 386 17.19 -23.21 -21.89
N GLU A 387 18.49 -23.02 -22.09
CA GLU A 387 19.15 -23.02 -23.39
C GLU A 387 19.66 -24.42 -23.80
N GLY A 388 19.43 -25.46 -22.97
CA GLY A 388 19.78 -26.85 -23.25
C GLY A 388 21.27 -27.19 -23.09
N ILE A 389 22.03 -26.32 -22.43
CA ILE A 389 23.49 -26.44 -22.22
C ILE A 389 23.81 -27.39 -21.06
N LEU A 390 22.91 -27.48 -20.07
CA LEU A 390 22.98 -28.41 -18.94
C LEU A 390 21.83 -29.42 -18.98
N SER A 391 22.09 -30.67 -18.56
CA SER A 391 21.07 -31.70 -18.43
C SER A 391 20.17 -31.47 -17.21
N ASP A 392 18.89 -31.85 -17.33
CA ASP A 392 17.89 -31.73 -16.27
C ASP A 392 18.31 -32.45 -14.97
N ASP A 393 19.07 -33.55 -15.09
CA ASP A 393 19.61 -34.41 -14.02
C ASP A 393 20.61 -33.69 -13.08
N THR A 394 20.94 -32.42 -13.36
CA THR A 394 21.70 -31.55 -12.46
C THR A 394 20.82 -31.17 -11.25
N THR A 395 21.37 -31.11 -10.03
CA THR A 395 20.59 -30.84 -8.80
C THR A 395 20.46 -29.37 -8.37
N LEU A 396 21.28 -28.44 -8.89
CA LEU A 396 21.14 -27.00 -8.59
C LEU A 396 20.31 -26.28 -9.65
N GLY A 397 19.06 -25.89 -9.35
CA GLY A 397 18.21 -25.14 -10.27
C GLY A 397 17.06 -24.43 -9.56
N TRP A 398 16.55 -23.33 -10.13
CA TRP A 398 15.40 -22.64 -9.56
C TRP A 398 14.09 -23.34 -9.91
N GLY A 399 14.00 -24.10 -11.01
CA GLY A 399 12.75 -24.74 -11.46
C GLY A 399 12.04 -25.65 -10.43
N GLU A 400 12.75 -26.56 -9.77
CA GLU A 400 12.17 -27.44 -8.74
C GLU A 400 11.89 -26.67 -7.45
N ARG A 401 12.85 -25.85 -7.00
CA ARG A 401 12.72 -25.01 -5.80
C ARG A 401 11.57 -24.01 -5.92
N GLU A 402 11.32 -23.45 -7.11
CA GLU A 402 10.17 -22.58 -7.38
C GLU A 402 8.86 -23.35 -7.19
N ARG A 403 8.79 -24.63 -7.59
CA ARG A 403 7.62 -25.48 -7.33
C ARG A 403 7.46 -25.77 -5.83
N GLU A 404 8.51 -26.17 -5.12
CA GLU A 404 8.47 -26.42 -3.67
C GLU A 404 8.00 -25.17 -2.91
N LEU A 405 8.54 -23.99 -3.25
CA LEU A 405 8.10 -22.71 -2.70
C LEU A 405 6.64 -22.41 -3.03
N LEU A 406 6.19 -22.62 -4.27
CA LEU A 406 4.80 -22.36 -4.69
C LEU A 406 3.81 -23.29 -4.01
N GLU A 407 4.13 -24.57 -3.86
CA GLU A 407 3.31 -25.54 -3.14
C GLU A 407 3.19 -25.18 -1.65
N VAL A 408 4.30 -24.78 -1.02
CA VAL A 408 4.32 -24.27 0.37
C VAL A 408 3.50 -22.97 0.52
N ILE A 409 3.68 -22.00 -0.39
CA ILE A 409 2.91 -20.75 -0.42
C ILE A 409 1.42 -21.06 -0.58
N GLY A 410 1.05 -21.92 -1.53
CA GLY A 410 -0.33 -22.31 -1.80
C GLY A 410 -0.97 -23.07 -0.65
N ALA A 411 -0.24 -23.97 0.02
CA ALA A 411 -0.70 -24.66 1.21
C ALA A 411 -0.95 -23.69 2.37
N ALA A 412 -0.09 -22.69 2.56
CA ALA A 412 -0.30 -21.64 3.57
C ALA A 412 -1.49 -20.74 3.21
N VAL A 413 -1.60 -20.31 1.95
CA VAL A 413 -2.69 -19.45 1.44
C VAL A 413 -4.05 -20.13 1.60
N LYS A 414 -4.16 -21.43 1.30
CA LYS A 414 -5.40 -22.21 1.47
C LYS A 414 -5.84 -22.37 2.93
N ARG A 415 -4.93 -22.26 3.91
CA ARG A 415 -5.25 -22.22 5.35
C ARG A 415 -5.70 -20.85 5.87
N LYS A 416 -5.75 -19.81 5.03
CA LYS A 416 -6.18 -18.46 5.43
C LYS A 416 -7.67 -18.43 5.78
N ALA A 417 -7.99 -18.30 7.07
CA ALA A 417 -9.36 -18.20 7.59
C ALA A 417 -10.19 -17.08 6.93
N GLU A 418 -11.52 -17.21 7.00
CA GLU A 418 -12.48 -16.24 6.47
C GLU A 418 -12.38 -14.89 7.19
N LYS A 419 -12.61 -14.90 8.51
CA LYS A 419 -12.39 -13.78 9.45
C LYS A 419 -11.24 -14.08 10.42
N HIS A 420 -10.79 -13.07 11.17
CA HIS A 420 -9.98 -13.32 12.36
C HIS A 420 -10.87 -13.67 13.57
N ALA A 421 -10.28 -14.11 14.68
CA ALA A 421 -11.00 -14.32 15.93
C ALA A 421 -11.65 -13.02 16.43
N ASP A 422 -12.66 -13.14 17.30
CA ASP A 422 -13.40 -11.99 17.80
C ASP A 422 -12.61 -11.26 18.93
N MET A 423 -13.04 -10.06 19.32
CA MET A 423 -12.23 -9.14 20.14
C MET A 423 -11.75 -9.74 21.47
N GLY A 424 -12.58 -10.55 22.13
CA GLY A 424 -12.24 -11.21 23.39
C GLY A 424 -11.11 -12.24 23.24
N ASP A 425 -11.07 -12.96 22.12
CA ASP A 425 -10.06 -13.97 21.83
C ASP A 425 -8.74 -13.34 21.38
N LEU A 426 -8.80 -12.32 20.51
CA LEU A 426 -7.62 -11.59 20.00
C LEU A 426 -6.72 -11.04 21.10
N LYS A 427 -7.31 -10.66 22.25
CA LYS A 427 -6.60 -10.21 23.46
C LYS A 427 -5.71 -11.31 24.06
N ASN A 428 -6.12 -12.57 23.95
CA ASN A 428 -5.51 -13.73 24.61
C ASN A 428 -4.63 -14.56 23.65
N MET A 429 -4.71 -14.32 22.34
CA MET A 429 -3.88 -15.00 21.33
C MET A 429 -2.40 -14.63 21.45
N THR A 430 -1.53 -15.65 21.49
CA THR A 430 -0.06 -15.55 21.51
C THR A 430 0.52 -15.13 20.15
N ASN A 431 0.22 -13.90 19.73
CA ASN A 431 0.63 -13.36 18.44
C ASN A 431 2.10 -12.91 18.42
N ARG A 432 2.83 -13.30 17.36
CA ARG A 432 4.19 -12.82 17.08
C ARG A 432 4.21 -11.26 17.04
N PRO A 433 5.15 -10.59 17.75
CA PRO A 433 5.25 -9.14 17.74
C PRO A 433 5.49 -8.56 16.33
N MET A 434 5.14 -7.29 16.10
CA MET A 434 5.24 -6.67 14.77
C MET A 434 6.66 -6.65 14.19
N ILE A 435 7.66 -6.63 15.07
CA ILE A 435 9.10 -6.82 14.84
C ILE A 435 9.52 -7.94 15.80
N LEU A 436 10.47 -8.80 15.43
CA LEU A 436 11.00 -9.80 16.36
C LEU A 436 11.48 -9.12 17.64
N ILE A 437 11.01 -9.61 18.78
CA ILE A 437 11.68 -9.48 20.07
C ILE A 437 12.41 -10.80 20.22
N GLY A 438 13.74 -10.76 20.34
CA GLY A 438 14.58 -11.95 20.19
C GLY A 438 14.24 -13.10 21.16
N GLY A 439 14.42 -14.32 20.64
CA GLY A 439 14.46 -15.59 21.35
C GLY A 439 15.55 -16.45 20.74
#